data_AF-A0A3B1AI62-F1
#
_entry.id   AF-A0A3B1AI62-F1
#
_cell.length_a   1.000
_cell.length_b   1.000
_cell.length_c   1.000
_cell.angle_alpha   90.00
_cell.angle_beta   90.00
_cell.angle_gamma   90.00
#
_symmetry.space_group_name_H-M   'P 1'
#
loop_
_entity.id
_entity.type
_entity.pdbx_description
1 polymer ?
#
loop_
_entity_poly.entity_id
_entity_poly.type
_entity_poly.pdbx_seq_one_letter_code
_entity_poly.pdbx_strand_id
1 'polypeptide(L)'
;MLSIKPRSNAALLMAVLVFTLLVGNSTAYSSEADFLRAYINNYDQQQFAGQVILVQEHKELIPSVIKMLAQEAQSEGQTQSRTLYLLNLASSIASMHMHQNGDGKPLSEVEPIIREEVAKAKAKAAEAMKWKTEERVIGNFVMMRHIEEEAAQGLSPVLYPHWQHRIFFECKVCHTSIFRMQRWANDITHEKMAAGEQCGKCHNGTVSFSAADKKQCSRCHLAATSEAQALHDPLKFDQAALKKTADRIGSKWRPENLPDGKMPVDGWGYIDWLELKKNNVFTPLISLDDNTEEETIDGKILFESSSDYVNNVLFDHRVHSDWITCDTCHPEIFVPELSGNKVKMIEISQGRWCGHCHGKVSFTFANCKRCHSVKKGEQIDGALVHTPGK
;
A
#
# COMPACT_ATOMS: atom_id res chain seq x y z
N MET A 1 29.80 -17.20 -30.16
CA MET A 1 28.97 -18.41 -29.97
C MET A 1 28.15 -18.25 -28.71
N LEU A 2 26.84 -18.02 -28.85
CA LEU A 2 25.73 -18.48 -27.98
C LEU A 2 24.49 -17.66 -28.33
N SER A 3 23.61 -18.31 -29.08
CA SER A 3 22.32 -17.80 -29.54
C SER A 3 21.29 -17.94 -28.43
N ILE A 4 20.58 -16.85 -28.10
CA ILE A 4 19.41 -16.86 -27.21
C ILE A 4 18.17 -16.78 -28.10
N LYS A 5 17.41 -17.88 -28.16
CA LYS A 5 16.04 -17.92 -28.69
C LYS A 5 15.03 -17.40 -27.65
N PRO A 6 13.85 -16.89 -28.07
CA PRO A 6 12.88 -16.28 -27.19
C PRO A 6 12.09 -17.33 -26.39
N ARG A 7 11.82 -17.03 -25.11
CA ARG A 7 10.97 -17.83 -24.22
C ARG A 7 9.50 -17.69 -24.63
N SER A 8 8.89 -18.82 -24.99
CA SER A 8 7.45 -18.98 -25.14
C SER A 8 6.76 -19.14 -23.79
N ASN A 9 5.54 -18.60 -23.70
CA ASN A 9 4.59 -18.78 -22.60
C ASN A 9 4.18 -20.25 -22.48
N ALA A 10 4.76 -20.98 -21.53
CA ALA A 10 4.28 -22.30 -21.10
C ALA A 10 4.93 -22.69 -19.77
N ALA A 11 4.49 -22.10 -18.66
CA ALA A 11 4.85 -22.58 -17.32
C ALA A 11 3.83 -22.10 -16.30
N LEU A 12 2.65 -22.73 -16.30
CA LEU A 12 1.76 -22.72 -15.13
C LEU A 12 0.95 -24.02 -15.11
N LEU A 13 1.64 -25.15 -14.93
CA LEU A 13 1.02 -26.45 -14.66
C LEU A 13 2.00 -27.25 -13.80
N MET A 14 1.46 -27.91 -12.79
CA MET A 14 2.09 -28.81 -11.81
C MET A 14 2.48 -28.19 -10.46
N ALA A 15 1.46 -28.09 -9.60
CA ALA A 15 1.61 -28.40 -8.18
C ALA A 15 0.35 -29.16 -7.73
N VAL A 16 0.28 -30.46 -8.08
CA VAL A 16 -0.64 -31.40 -7.43
C VAL A 16 0.11 -31.97 -6.24
N LEU A 17 -0.37 -31.66 -5.05
CA LEU A 17 0.19 -32.12 -3.78
C LEU A 17 0.06 -33.64 -3.66
N VAL A 18 1.21 -34.29 -3.45
CA VAL A 18 1.32 -35.68 -3.00
C VAL A 18 0.99 -35.72 -1.52
N PHE A 19 -0.03 -36.49 -1.13
CA PHE A 19 -0.24 -36.92 0.25
C PHE A 19 -0.45 -38.44 0.26
N THR A 20 0.50 -39.16 0.86
CA THR A 20 0.42 -40.56 1.29
C THR A 20 0.55 -40.51 2.82
N LEU A 21 -0.18 -41.22 3.68
CA LEU A 21 -0.94 -42.47 3.63
C LEU A 21 -1.93 -42.46 4.80
N LEU A 22 -3.17 -42.91 4.58
CA LEU A 22 -3.88 -43.82 5.49
C LEU A 22 -4.99 -44.51 4.70
N VAL A 23 -5.03 -45.83 4.88
CA VAL A 23 -5.64 -46.83 4.00
C VAL A 23 -7.16 -46.85 4.13
N GLY A 24 -7.88 -46.78 3.00
CA GLY A 24 -9.30 -47.11 2.93
C GLY A 24 -10.03 -46.49 1.72
N ASN A 25 -10.28 -47.32 0.70
CA ASN A 25 -11.15 -47.10 -0.49
C ASN A 25 -10.63 -46.21 -1.63
N SER A 26 -9.78 -46.80 -2.46
CA SER A 26 -9.33 -46.27 -3.75
C SER A 26 -10.06 -46.91 -4.94
N THR A 27 -11.24 -46.40 -5.33
CA THR A 27 -11.85 -46.63 -6.67
C THR A 27 -12.86 -45.53 -7.12
N ALA A 28 -12.61 -44.24 -6.85
CA ALA A 28 -13.48 -43.15 -7.34
C ALA A 28 -12.75 -41.96 -8.02
N TYR A 29 -11.42 -41.94 -8.03
CA TYR A 29 -10.64 -40.74 -8.39
C TYR A 29 -10.32 -40.54 -9.90
N SER A 30 -10.94 -41.31 -10.82
CA SER A 30 -10.62 -41.21 -12.26
C SER A 30 -11.69 -40.55 -13.13
N SER A 31 -12.97 -40.46 -12.72
CA SER A 31 -14.03 -39.87 -13.55
C SER A 31 -14.30 -38.39 -13.23
N GLU A 32 -14.29 -38.02 -11.95
CA GLU A 32 -14.59 -36.65 -11.49
C GLU A 32 -13.47 -35.67 -11.84
N ALA A 33 -12.22 -36.10 -11.65
CA ALA A 33 -11.04 -35.30 -11.97
C ALA A 33 -10.91 -35.05 -13.48
N ASP A 34 -11.25 -36.04 -14.31
CA ASP A 34 -11.20 -35.92 -15.77
C ASP A 34 -12.34 -35.03 -16.29
N PHE A 35 -13.54 -35.17 -15.73
CA PHE A 35 -14.64 -34.23 -15.99
C PHE A 35 -14.24 -32.79 -15.64
N LEU A 36 -13.69 -32.56 -14.43
CA LEU A 36 -13.26 -31.24 -13.98
C LEU A 36 -12.19 -30.63 -14.89
N ARG A 37 -11.18 -31.40 -15.28
CA ARG A 37 -10.14 -30.93 -16.23
C ARG A 37 -10.74 -30.55 -17.57
N ALA A 38 -11.62 -31.38 -18.12
CA ALA A 38 -12.29 -31.12 -19.39
C ALA A 38 -13.18 -29.87 -19.30
N TYR A 39 -13.95 -29.74 -18.21
CA TYR A 39 -14.80 -28.59 -17.97
C TYR A 39 -14.00 -27.30 -17.83
N ILE A 40 -12.93 -27.29 -17.02
CA ILE A 40 -12.04 -26.13 -16.83
C ILE A 40 -11.40 -25.74 -18.17
N ASN A 41 -10.91 -26.70 -18.95
CA ASN A 41 -10.35 -26.41 -20.27
C ASN A 41 -11.38 -25.74 -21.20
N ASN A 42 -12.62 -26.25 -21.24
CA ASN A 42 -13.67 -25.61 -22.01
C ASN A 42 -14.09 -24.24 -21.43
N TYR A 43 -14.02 -24.05 -20.11
CA TYR A 43 -14.31 -22.78 -19.44
C TYR A 43 -13.28 -21.71 -19.81
N ASP A 44 -11.99 -22.04 -19.71
CA ASP A 44 -10.89 -21.14 -20.03
C ASP A 44 -10.84 -20.78 -21.53
N GLN A 45 -11.21 -21.71 -22.40
CA GLN A 45 -11.31 -21.50 -23.85
C GLN A 45 -12.66 -20.91 -24.30
N GLN A 46 -13.57 -20.60 -23.36
CA GLN A 46 -14.92 -20.08 -23.64
C GLN A 46 -15.76 -20.99 -24.57
N GLN A 47 -15.52 -22.30 -24.53
CA GLN A 47 -16.20 -23.31 -25.33
C GLN A 47 -17.52 -23.77 -24.67
N PHE A 48 -18.54 -22.91 -24.69
CA PHE A 48 -19.82 -23.16 -24.02
C PHE A 48 -20.51 -24.45 -24.49
N ALA A 49 -20.53 -24.74 -25.80
CA ALA A 49 -21.14 -25.96 -26.33
C ALA A 49 -20.49 -27.23 -25.76
N GLY A 50 -19.16 -27.23 -25.58
CA GLY A 50 -18.44 -28.33 -24.96
C GLY A 50 -18.79 -28.50 -23.47
N GLN A 51 -18.99 -27.41 -22.73
CA GLN A 51 -19.43 -27.46 -21.33
C GLN A 51 -20.83 -28.08 -21.20
N VAL A 52 -21.76 -27.70 -22.09
CA VAL A 52 -23.11 -28.26 -22.12
C VAL A 52 -23.09 -29.76 -22.39
N ILE A 53 -22.33 -30.22 -23.40
CA ILE A 53 -22.20 -31.65 -23.72
C ILE A 53 -21.64 -32.42 -22.51
N LEU A 54 -20.55 -31.93 -21.90
CA LEU A 54 -19.95 -32.56 -20.73
C LEU A 54 -20.95 -32.68 -19.57
N VAL A 55 -21.73 -31.63 -19.29
CA VAL A 55 -22.73 -31.62 -18.21
C VAL A 55 -23.90 -32.58 -18.48
N GLN A 56 -24.31 -32.73 -19.75
CA GLN A 56 -25.37 -33.67 -20.14
C GLN A 56 -24.90 -35.12 -20.06
N GLU A 57 -23.70 -35.43 -20.56
CA GLU A 57 -23.15 -36.79 -20.62
C GLU A 57 -22.75 -37.33 -19.24
N HIS A 58 -22.34 -36.45 -18.32
CA HIS A 58 -21.81 -36.82 -17.00
C HIS A 58 -22.68 -36.39 -15.82
N LYS A 59 -24.00 -36.26 -16.02
CA LYS A 59 -24.95 -35.76 -15.01
C LYS A 59 -24.85 -36.41 -13.62
N GLU A 60 -24.53 -37.71 -13.56
CA GLU A 60 -24.42 -38.48 -12.32
C GLU A 60 -23.19 -38.09 -11.47
N LEU A 61 -22.15 -37.53 -12.10
CA LEU A 61 -20.92 -37.09 -11.42
C LEU A 61 -21.06 -35.68 -10.82
N ILE A 62 -22.07 -34.91 -11.23
CA ILE A 62 -22.16 -33.50 -10.89
C ILE A 62 -22.36 -33.29 -9.38
N PRO A 63 -23.28 -33.99 -8.68
CA PRO A 63 -23.45 -33.80 -7.24
C PRO A 63 -22.17 -34.02 -6.44
N SER A 64 -21.38 -35.05 -6.79
CA SER A 64 -20.12 -35.34 -6.09
C SER A 64 -19.02 -34.34 -6.44
N VAL A 65 -18.92 -33.91 -7.70
CA VAL A 65 -18.00 -32.83 -8.12
C VAL A 65 -18.29 -31.52 -7.39
N ILE A 66 -19.56 -31.11 -7.29
CA ILE A 66 -19.94 -29.90 -6.55
C ILE A 66 -19.55 -30.01 -5.08
N LYS A 67 -19.82 -31.16 -4.45
CA LYS A 67 -19.43 -31.42 -3.07
C LYS A 67 -17.92 -31.35 -2.87
N MET A 68 -17.14 -31.94 -3.77
CA MET A 68 -15.67 -31.89 -3.73
C MET A 68 -15.16 -30.45 -3.81
N LEU A 69 -15.66 -29.67 -4.77
CA LEU A 69 -15.26 -28.27 -4.93
C LEU A 69 -15.64 -27.41 -3.71
N ALA A 70 -16.83 -27.62 -3.14
CA ALA A 70 -17.27 -26.92 -1.94
C ALA A 70 -16.38 -27.28 -0.73
N GLN A 71 -16.02 -28.56 -0.56
CA GLN A 71 -15.12 -29.01 0.50
C GLN A 71 -13.70 -28.45 0.33
N GLU A 72 -13.15 -28.43 -0.88
CA GLU A 72 -11.83 -27.84 -1.15
C GLU A 72 -11.85 -26.31 -0.91
N ALA A 73 -12.95 -25.63 -1.25
CA ALA A 73 -13.10 -24.20 -1.04
C ALA A 73 -13.11 -23.83 0.47
N GLN A 74 -13.63 -24.72 1.30
CA GLN A 74 -13.72 -24.57 2.76
C GLN A 74 -12.52 -25.16 3.51
N SER A 75 -11.51 -25.67 2.82
CA SER A 75 -10.32 -26.23 3.45
C SER A 75 -9.51 -25.19 4.22
N GLU A 76 -8.92 -25.60 5.35
CA GLU A 76 -8.06 -24.73 6.16
C GLU A 76 -6.83 -24.29 5.36
N GLY A 77 -6.41 -23.02 5.55
CA GLY A 77 -5.26 -22.45 4.86
C GLY A 77 -5.50 -22.03 3.40
N GLN A 78 -6.73 -22.19 2.90
CA GLN A 78 -7.07 -21.77 1.54
C GLN A 78 -7.06 -20.24 1.38
N THR A 79 -6.52 -19.75 0.27
CA THR A 79 -6.56 -18.31 -0.02
C THR A 79 -7.97 -17.90 -0.47
N GLN A 80 -8.42 -16.69 -0.07
CA GLN A 80 -9.73 -16.17 -0.49
C GLN A 80 -9.92 -16.16 -2.03
N SER A 81 -8.86 -15.87 -2.79
CA SER A 81 -8.89 -15.93 -4.26
C SER A 81 -9.20 -17.34 -4.77
N ARG A 82 -8.55 -18.35 -4.18
CA ARG A 82 -8.76 -19.76 -4.53
C ARG A 82 -10.13 -20.27 -4.08
N THR A 83 -10.59 -19.90 -2.88
CA THR A 83 -11.94 -20.21 -2.39
C THR A 83 -13.00 -19.69 -3.36
N LEU A 84 -12.93 -18.41 -3.74
CA LEU A 84 -13.88 -17.82 -4.70
C LEU A 84 -13.81 -18.48 -6.08
N TYR A 85 -12.61 -18.84 -6.56
CA TYR A 85 -12.45 -19.57 -7.82
C TYR A 85 -13.18 -20.93 -7.80
N LEU A 86 -12.97 -21.73 -6.74
CA LEU A 86 -13.58 -23.05 -6.59
C LEU A 86 -15.11 -22.96 -6.49
N LEU A 87 -15.62 -22.00 -5.71
CA LEU A 87 -17.05 -21.78 -5.56
C LEU A 87 -17.71 -21.27 -6.85
N ASN A 88 -17.03 -20.41 -7.61
CA ASN A 88 -17.52 -19.95 -8.91
C ASN A 88 -17.56 -21.09 -9.94
N LEU A 89 -16.55 -21.96 -9.94
CA LEU A 89 -16.53 -23.16 -10.77
C LEU A 89 -17.69 -24.11 -10.41
N ALA A 90 -17.91 -24.35 -9.12
CA ALA A 90 -19.02 -25.15 -8.63
C ALA A 90 -20.38 -24.53 -9.01
N SER A 91 -20.55 -23.22 -8.81
CA SER A 91 -21.77 -22.50 -9.22
C SER A 91 -22.03 -22.63 -10.72
N SER A 92 -20.99 -22.52 -11.54
CA SER A 92 -21.07 -22.63 -12.99
C SER A 92 -21.58 -24.01 -13.42
N ILE A 93 -20.93 -25.07 -12.93
CA ILE A 93 -21.33 -26.46 -13.22
C ILE A 93 -22.76 -26.73 -12.72
N ALA A 94 -23.07 -26.32 -11.48
CA ALA A 94 -24.38 -26.55 -10.87
C ALA A 94 -25.51 -25.80 -11.59
N SER A 95 -25.26 -24.57 -12.04
CA SER A 95 -26.22 -23.79 -12.83
C SER A 95 -26.48 -24.45 -14.19
N MET A 96 -25.43 -24.92 -14.86
CA MET A 96 -25.60 -25.67 -16.12
C MET A 96 -26.37 -26.96 -15.91
N HIS A 97 -26.08 -27.71 -14.85
CA HIS A 97 -26.81 -28.93 -14.51
C HIS A 97 -28.30 -28.67 -14.27
N MET A 98 -28.64 -27.62 -13.53
CA MET A 98 -30.03 -27.20 -13.35
C MET A 98 -30.71 -26.92 -14.70
N HIS A 99 -30.05 -26.18 -15.60
CA HIS A 99 -30.62 -25.81 -16.89
C HIS A 99 -30.74 -26.99 -17.87
N GLN A 100 -29.75 -27.90 -17.88
CA GLN A 100 -29.68 -28.99 -18.86
C GLN A 100 -30.40 -30.26 -18.38
N ASN A 101 -30.36 -30.54 -17.07
CA ASN A 101 -30.83 -31.79 -16.48
C ASN A 101 -32.02 -31.58 -15.52
N GLY A 102 -32.44 -30.34 -15.26
CA GLY A 102 -33.60 -30.02 -14.43
C GLY A 102 -33.40 -30.20 -12.92
N ASP A 103 -32.18 -30.52 -12.48
CA ASP A 103 -31.86 -30.77 -11.07
C ASP A 103 -31.13 -29.57 -10.46
N GLY A 104 -31.86 -28.79 -9.65
CA GLY A 104 -31.34 -27.63 -8.94
C GLY A 104 -30.69 -27.95 -7.59
N LYS A 105 -30.69 -29.21 -7.14
CA LYS A 105 -30.17 -29.57 -5.81
C LYS A 105 -28.70 -29.20 -5.65
N PRO A 106 -27.78 -29.51 -6.58
CA PRO A 106 -26.37 -29.12 -6.43
C PRO A 106 -26.18 -27.60 -6.35
N LEU A 107 -27.02 -26.83 -7.05
CA LEU A 107 -26.96 -25.37 -7.00
C LEU A 107 -27.41 -24.84 -5.63
N SER A 108 -28.51 -25.39 -5.09
CA SER A 108 -29.02 -25.01 -3.77
C SER A 108 -28.05 -25.32 -2.61
N GLU A 109 -27.14 -26.28 -2.79
CA GLU A 109 -26.10 -26.63 -1.81
C GLU A 109 -24.92 -25.65 -1.81
N VAL A 110 -24.52 -25.14 -2.99
CA VAL A 110 -23.35 -24.24 -3.11
C VAL A 110 -23.71 -22.75 -2.95
N GLU A 111 -24.93 -22.35 -3.29
CA GLU A 111 -25.37 -20.95 -3.23
C GLU A 111 -25.21 -20.30 -1.84
N PRO A 112 -25.61 -20.94 -0.72
CA PRO A 112 -25.41 -20.35 0.61
C PRO A 112 -23.93 -20.12 0.93
N ILE A 113 -23.05 -21.04 0.52
CA ILE A 113 -21.60 -20.96 0.74
C ILE A 113 -21.01 -19.77 -0.04
N ILE A 114 -21.40 -19.60 -1.30
CA ILE A 114 -21.01 -18.45 -2.12
C ILE A 114 -21.48 -17.14 -1.49
N ARG A 115 -22.75 -17.07 -1.06
CA ARG A 115 -23.32 -15.86 -0.46
C ARG A 115 -22.57 -15.47 0.81
N GLU A 116 -22.25 -16.44 1.66
CA GLU A 116 -21.46 -16.21 2.88
C GLU A 116 -20.05 -15.70 2.55
N GLU A 117 -19.33 -16.35 1.63
CA GLU A 117 -17.97 -15.94 1.29
C GLU A 117 -17.93 -14.56 0.60
N VAL A 118 -18.89 -14.28 -0.28
CA VAL A 118 -19.04 -12.94 -0.89
C VAL A 118 -19.38 -11.90 0.18
N ALA A 119 -20.20 -12.23 1.17
CA ALA A 119 -20.49 -11.32 2.28
C ALA A 119 -19.23 -11.03 3.12
N LYS A 120 -18.44 -12.07 3.44
CA LYS A 120 -17.13 -11.91 4.11
C LYS A 120 -16.17 -11.04 3.28
N ALA A 121 -16.07 -11.29 1.99
CA ALA A 121 -15.24 -10.51 1.07
C ALA A 121 -15.69 -9.04 0.99
N LYS A 122 -17.00 -8.80 0.90
CA LYS A 122 -17.58 -7.44 0.92
C LYS A 122 -17.31 -6.72 2.24
N ALA A 123 -17.48 -7.40 3.38
CA ALA A 123 -17.20 -6.84 4.70
C ALA A 123 -15.71 -6.46 4.82
N LYS A 124 -14.80 -7.35 4.42
CA LYS A 124 -13.36 -7.09 4.39
C LYS A 124 -12.99 -5.92 3.46
N ALA A 125 -13.60 -5.86 2.29
CA ALA A 125 -13.39 -4.76 1.34
C ALA A 125 -13.94 -3.43 1.87
N ALA A 126 -15.10 -3.43 2.51
CA ALA A 126 -15.69 -2.25 3.14
C ALA A 126 -14.81 -1.74 4.28
N GLU A 127 -14.30 -2.64 5.12
CA GLU A 127 -13.39 -2.30 6.21
C GLU A 127 -12.06 -1.75 5.66
N ALA A 128 -11.48 -2.37 4.62
CA ALA A 128 -10.30 -1.83 3.97
C ALA A 128 -10.53 -0.44 3.34
N MET A 129 -11.71 -0.20 2.75
CA MET A 129 -12.07 1.11 2.19
C MET A 129 -12.29 2.18 3.25
N LYS A 130 -12.87 1.82 4.39
CA LYS A 130 -13.05 2.69 5.55
C LYS A 130 -11.69 3.27 5.99
N TRP A 131 -10.69 2.43 6.21
CA TRP A 131 -9.35 2.91 6.60
C TRP A 131 -8.63 3.68 5.49
N LYS A 132 -8.85 3.31 4.23
CA LYS A 132 -8.31 4.07 3.08
C LYS A 132 -8.83 5.51 3.04
N THR A 133 -10.03 5.77 3.54
CA THR A 133 -10.58 7.13 3.63
C THR A 133 -9.84 7.96 4.69
N GLU A 134 -9.45 7.35 5.80
CA GLU A 134 -8.64 8.01 6.84
C GLU A 134 -7.25 8.40 6.32
N GLU A 135 -6.71 7.59 5.41
CA GLU A 135 -5.40 7.77 4.78
C GLU A 135 -5.44 8.59 3.49
N ARG A 136 -6.56 9.28 3.20
CA ARG A 136 -6.70 10.04 1.95
C ARG A 136 -5.70 11.19 1.82
N VAL A 137 -5.28 11.78 2.94
CA VAL A 137 -4.22 12.79 2.96
C VAL A 137 -2.88 12.05 2.94
N ILE A 138 -2.03 12.37 1.97
CA ILE A 138 -0.72 11.72 1.82
C ILE A 138 0.07 11.74 3.14
N GLY A 139 0.54 10.57 3.53
CA GLY A 139 1.22 10.34 4.79
C GLY A 139 0.30 10.03 5.98
N ASN A 140 -1.00 10.31 5.95
CA ASN A 140 -1.86 9.80 7.03
C ASN A 140 -1.81 8.27 7.04
N PHE A 141 -1.72 7.70 8.24
CA PHE A 141 -1.60 6.25 8.42
C PHE A 141 -2.43 5.80 9.64
N VAL A 142 -3.25 4.77 9.44
CA VAL A 142 -4.01 4.11 10.51
C VAL A 142 -3.23 2.91 11.04
N MET A 143 -2.90 2.94 12.32
CA MET A 143 -2.24 1.82 13.00
C MET A 143 -3.28 0.79 13.41
N MET A 144 -3.27 -0.37 12.76
CA MET A 144 -4.24 -1.46 12.97
C MET A 144 -3.61 -2.75 13.52
N ARG A 145 -2.37 -2.68 14.02
CA ARG A 145 -1.67 -3.89 14.49
C ARG A 145 -2.37 -4.52 15.70
N HIS A 146 -2.89 -3.68 16.60
CA HIS A 146 -3.52 -4.08 17.86
C HIS A 146 -5.03 -3.75 17.86
N ILE A 147 -5.68 -3.82 16.69
CA ILE A 147 -7.06 -3.34 16.50
C ILE A 147 -8.08 -4.08 17.37
N GLU A 148 -7.85 -5.37 17.63
CA GLU A 148 -8.73 -6.19 18.46
C GLU A 148 -8.58 -5.81 19.95
N GLU A 149 -7.35 -5.61 20.44
CA GLU A 149 -7.11 -5.16 21.81
C GLU A 149 -7.60 -3.73 22.08
N GLU A 150 -7.46 -2.85 21.08
CA GLU A 150 -8.00 -1.49 21.11
C GLU A 150 -9.53 -1.50 21.18
N ALA A 151 -10.18 -2.29 20.31
CA ALA A 151 -11.63 -2.43 20.29
C ALA A 151 -12.19 -3.01 21.60
N ALA A 152 -11.50 -3.99 22.20
CA ALA A 152 -11.88 -4.54 23.50
C ALA A 152 -11.86 -3.51 24.64
N GLN A 153 -11.08 -2.44 24.49
CA GLN A 153 -11.03 -1.31 25.41
C GLN A 153 -11.93 -0.13 24.99
N GLY A 154 -12.73 -0.31 23.93
CA GLY A 154 -13.59 0.74 23.38
C GLY A 154 -12.83 1.87 22.70
N LEU A 155 -11.59 1.61 22.25
CA LEU A 155 -10.74 2.58 21.56
C LEU A 155 -10.81 2.37 20.05
N SER A 156 -10.82 3.48 19.31
CA SER A 156 -10.56 3.45 17.87
C SER A 156 -9.08 3.17 17.60
N PRO A 157 -8.75 2.63 16.40
CA PRO A 157 -7.37 2.57 15.94
C PRO A 157 -6.71 3.94 15.93
N VAL A 158 -5.39 3.95 16.06
CA VAL A 158 -4.63 5.21 16.02
C VAL A 158 -4.59 5.77 14.60
N LEU A 159 -4.98 7.03 14.43
CA LEU A 159 -4.74 7.79 13.20
C LEU A 159 -3.51 8.69 13.40
N TYR A 160 -2.47 8.48 12.61
CA TYR A 160 -1.26 9.28 12.63
C TYR A 160 -1.19 10.24 11.43
N PRO A 161 -1.29 11.57 11.65
CA PRO A 161 -1.18 12.54 10.58
C PRO A 161 0.27 12.98 10.36
N HIS A 162 0.97 12.39 9.38
CA HIS A 162 2.34 12.80 9.04
C HIS A 162 2.45 14.29 8.73
N TRP A 163 1.46 14.86 8.04
CA TRP A 163 1.53 16.27 7.63
C TRP A 163 1.62 17.22 8.83
N GLN A 164 0.91 16.95 9.93
CA GLN A 164 1.01 17.80 11.13
C GLN A 164 2.39 17.72 11.76
N HIS A 165 2.97 16.52 11.81
CA HIS A 165 4.31 16.34 12.36
C HIS A 165 5.37 16.99 11.45
N ARG A 166 5.19 16.94 10.13
CA ARG A 166 6.10 17.55 9.14
C ARG A 166 6.15 19.07 9.15
N ILE A 167 5.16 19.73 9.75
CA ILE A 167 5.22 21.17 10.03
C ILE A 167 6.29 21.48 11.09
N PHE A 168 6.52 20.55 12.01
CA PHE A 168 7.38 20.74 13.17
C PHE A 168 8.73 20.06 13.04
N PHE A 169 8.81 18.94 12.30
CA PHE A 169 9.98 18.07 12.25
C PHE A 169 10.27 17.62 10.82
N GLU A 170 11.55 17.53 10.46
CA GLU A 170 11.97 16.88 9.22
C GLU A 170 11.89 15.35 9.36
N CYS A 171 11.88 14.65 8.22
CA CYS A 171 11.71 13.20 8.20
C CYS A 171 12.81 12.49 9.01
N LYS A 172 14.05 13.00 8.91
CA LYS A 172 15.24 12.48 9.61
C LYS A 172 15.15 12.51 11.14
N VAL A 173 14.27 13.34 11.71
CA VAL A 173 14.04 13.35 13.17
C VAL A 173 13.40 12.04 13.62
N CYS A 174 12.51 11.49 12.81
CA CYS A 174 11.75 10.28 13.13
C CYS A 174 12.32 9.03 12.45
N HIS A 175 12.87 9.17 11.24
CA HIS A 175 13.30 8.07 10.40
C HIS A 175 14.81 8.13 10.14
N THR A 176 15.54 7.02 10.18
CA THR A 176 15.07 5.65 10.54
C THR A 176 15.18 5.34 12.05
N SER A 177 15.67 6.31 12.83
CA SER A 177 16.11 6.15 14.22
C SER A 177 14.99 5.80 15.22
N ILE A 178 13.82 6.43 15.10
CA ILE A 178 12.67 6.20 16.00
C ILE A 178 11.73 5.17 15.36
N PHE A 179 11.49 5.31 14.06
CA PHE A 179 10.58 4.48 13.31
C PHE A 179 11.24 4.00 12.02
N ARG A 180 11.05 2.72 11.70
CA ARG A 180 11.37 2.19 10.37
C ARG A 180 10.35 2.69 9.34
N MET A 181 10.80 3.03 8.13
CA MET A 181 9.96 3.47 7.00
C MET A 181 9.23 2.29 6.31
N GLN A 182 8.64 1.42 7.10
CA GLN A 182 7.89 0.28 6.62
C GLN A 182 6.66 0.07 7.50
N ARG A 183 5.51 -0.07 6.83
CA ARG A 183 4.23 -0.34 7.47
C ARG A 183 4.35 -1.63 8.28
N TRP A 184 3.90 -1.59 9.53
CA TRP A 184 3.97 -2.73 10.47
C TRP A 184 5.39 -3.15 10.86
N ALA A 185 6.46 -2.41 10.52
CA ALA A 185 7.80 -2.80 10.97
C ALA A 185 8.01 -2.49 12.46
N ASN A 186 7.37 -1.44 12.97
CA ASN A 186 7.48 -1.03 14.36
C ASN A 186 6.33 -1.65 15.18
N ASP A 187 6.68 -2.36 16.25
CA ASP A 187 5.71 -2.77 17.26
C ASP A 187 5.61 -1.68 18.32
N ILE A 188 4.48 -0.95 18.32
CA ILE A 188 4.26 0.22 19.16
C ILE A 188 3.37 -0.19 20.33
N THR A 189 3.85 0.05 21.56
CA THR A 189 3.13 -0.31 22.79
C THR A 189 3.21 0.83 23.80
N HIS A 190 2.25 0.90 24.73
CA HIS A 190 2.31 1.86 25.84
C HIS A 190 3.50 1.62 26.77
N GLU A 191 3.99 0.39 26.88
CA GLU A 191 5.22 0.07 27.62
C GLU A 191 6.43 0.79 27.01
N LYS A 192 6.63 0.67 25.69
CA LYS A 192 7.72 1.38 24.98
C LYS A 192 7.56 2.89 25.06
N MET A 193 6.33 3.40 24.92
CA MET A 193 6.06 4.83 25.09
C MET A 193 6.41 5.32 26.49
N ALA A 194 6.07 4.56 27.54
CA ALA A 194 6.42 4.89 28.92
C ALA A 194 7.93 4.84 29.18
N ALA A 195 8.66 3.99 28.46
CA ALA A 195 10.12 3.93 28.45
C ALA A 195 10.79 5.07 27.65
N GLY A 196 10.02 6.00 27.08
CA GLY A 196 10.54 7.12 26.29
C GLY A 196 10.94 6.74 24.86
N GLU A 197 10.42 5.63 24.33
CA GLU A 197 10.64 5.21 22.95
C GLU A 197 9.45 5.61 22.06
N GLN A 198 9.65 5.56 20.74
CA GLN A 198 8.59 5.76 19.73
C GLN A 198 7.80 7.06 19.96
N CYS A 199 6.48 6.99 20.07
CA CYS A 199 5.64 8.16 20.34
C CYS A 199 6.04 8.84 21.66
N GLY A 200 6.50 8.06 22.65
CA GLY A 200 6.95 8.53 23.96
C GLY A 200 8.21 9.39 23.94
N LYS A 201 9.01 9.36 22.86
CA LYS A 201 10.14 10.30 22.69
C LYS A 201 9.68 11.76 22.71
N CYS A 202 8.49 12.04 22.15
CA CYS A 202 7.94 13.39 22.06
C CYS A 202 6.67 13.58 22.89
N HIS A 203 5.80 12.56 22.97
CA HIS A 203 4.60 12.58 23.80
C HIS A 203 4.93 12.25 25.26
N ASN A 204 5.79 13.09 25.87
CA ASN A 204 6.37 12.93 27.19
C ASN A 204 5.93 14.02 28.19
N GLY A 205 5.05 14.94 27.78
CA GLY A 205 4.60 16.08 28.58
C GLY A 205 5.46 17.34 28.42
N THR A 206 6.60 17.25 27.73
CA THR A 206 7.52 18.37 27.48
C THR A 206 7.44 18.83 26.03
N VAL A 207 7.83 17.97 25.07
CA VAL A 207 7.79 18.28 23.63
C VAL A 207 6.33 18.35 23.16
N SER A 208 5.54 17.36 23.55
CA SER A 208 4.10 17.28 23.33
C SER A 208 3.39 16.78 24.58
N PHE A 209 2.06 16.71 24.53
CA PHE A 209 1.25 16.13 25.61
C PHE A 209 1.69 14.69 25.90
N SER A 210 1.59 14.27 27.17
CA SER A 210 2.04 12.93 27.58
C SER A 210 1.11 11.83 27.05
N ALA A 211 1.69 10.79 26.45
CA ALA A 211 0.98 9.58 26.04
C ALA A 211 0.57 8.69 27.23
N ALA A 212 1.08 8.96 28.43
CA ALA A 212 0.71 8.26 29.66
C ALA A 212 -0.56 8.83 30.32
N ASP A 213 -1.01 10.02 29.92
CA ASP A 213 -2.24 10.61 30.45
C ASP A 213 -3.47 9.98 29.78
N LYS A 214 -4.22 9.18 30.55
CA LYS A 214 -5.44 8.50 30.09
C LYS A 214 -6.51 9.46 29.56
N LYS A 215 -6.48 10.74 29.94
CA LYS A 215 -7.40 11.76 29.40
C LYS A 215 -7.07 12.16 27.96
N GLN A 216 -5.92 11.75 27.44
CA GLN A 216 -5.42 12.08 26.10
C GLN A 216 -5.53 10.91 25.11
N CYS A 217 -6.10 9.75 25.48
CA CYS A 217 -6.23 8.60 24.58
C CYS A 217 -6.92 8.98 23.26
N SER A 218 -8.00 9.77 23.37
CA SER A 218 -8.74 10.34 22.25
C SER A 218 -8.01 11.48 21.54
N ARG A 219 -6.68 11.53 21.57
CA ARG A 219 -5.84 12.37 20.69
C ARG A 219 -5.09 11.55 19.64
N CYS A 220 -5.01 10.24 19.84
CA CYS A 220 -4.35 9.32 18.92
C CYS A 220 -5.35 8.25 18.44
N HIS A 221 -6.13 7.67 19.34
CA HIS A 221 -7.17 6.68 19.07
C HIS A 221 -8.43 7.34 18.47
N LEU A 222 -8.31 7.82 17.23
CA LEU A 222 -9.31 8.67 16.57
C LEU A 222 -9.85 8.10 15.26
N ALA A 223 -9.26 7.03 14.71
CA ALA A 223 -9.63 6.60 13.38
C ALA A 223 -11.15 6.31 13.32
N ALA A 224 -11.80 6.77 12.24
CA ALA A 224 -13.25 6.69 12.04
C ALA A 224 -14.11 7.46 13.06
N THR A 225 -13.54 8.42 13.80
CA THR A 225 -14.29 9.38 14.64
C THR A 225 -14.56 10.69 13.89
N SER A 226 -15.42 11.55 14.45
CA SER A 226 -15.64 12.91 13.91
C SER A 226 -14.36 13.75 13.94
N GLU A 227 -13.53 13.57 14.95
CA GLU A 227 -12.30 14.30 15.23
C GLU A 227 -11.25 14.01 14.15
N ALA A 228 -11.19 12.77 13.64
CA ALA A 228 -10.32 12.40 12.53
C ALA A 228 -10.62 13.18 11.24
N GLN A 229 -11.87 13.60 11.02
CA GLN A 229 -12.26 14.32 9.80
C GLN A 229 -11.50 15.64 9.61
N ALA A 230 -11.12 16.30 10.70
CA ALA A 230 -10.29 17.52 10.67
C ALA A 230 -8.86 17.23 10.18
N LEU A 231 -8.35 16.02 10.42
CA LEU A 231 -7.01 15.59 9.99
C LEU A 231 -6.96 15.21 8.51
N HIS A 232 -8.12 15.11 7.87
CA HIS A 232 -8.27 14.77 6.46
C HIS A 232 -8.39 15.97 5.54
N ASP A 233 -8.27 17.18 6.07
CA ASP A 233 -8.36 18.44 5.32
C ASP A 233 -7.24 19.39 5.77
N PRO A 234 -6.10 19.41 5.06
CA PRO A 234 -4.98 20.29 5.39
C PRO A 234 -5.30 21.78 5.32
N LEU A 235 -6.46 22.17 4.78
CA LEU A 235 -6.91 23.57 4.74
C LEU A 235 -7.60 24.00 6.04
N LYS A 236 -8.07 23.04 6.84
CA LYS A 236 -8.79 23.29 8.11
C LYS A 236 -7.87 23.07 9.30
N PHE A 237 -6.95 24.00 9.50
CA PHE A 237 -6.00 23.93 10.60
C PHE A 237 -5.95 25.22 11.41
N ASP A 238 -5.74 25.08 12.70
CA ASP A 238 -5.61 26.21 13.62
C ASP A 238 -4.18 26.77 13.54
N GLN A 239 -4.02 27.83 12.76
CA GLN A 239 -2.76 28.54 12.58
C GLN A 239 -2.17 29.05 13.91
N ALA A 240 -3.01 29.48 14.85
CA ALA A 240 -2.58 29.99 16.14
C ALA A 240 -2.07 28.85 17.03
N ALA A 241 -2.76 27.71 17.05
CA ALA A 241 -2.31 26.53 17.76
C ALA A 241 -1.01 25.96 17.19
N LEU A 242 -0.86 25.95 15.85
CA LEU A 242 0.40 25.57 15.21
C LEU A 242 1.52 26.52 15.61
N LYS A 243 1.30 27.83 15.52
CA LYS A 243 2.30 28.84 15.90
C LYS A 243 2.75 28.64 17.35
N LYS A 244 1.80 28.52 18.28
CA LYS A 244 2.08 28.29 19.69
C LYS A 244 2.91 27.02 19.92
N THR A 245 2.60 25.96 19.17
CA THR A 245 3.34 24.69 19.27
C THR A 245 4.75 24.83 18.72
N ALA A 246 4.91 25.46 17.56
CA ALA A 246 6.20 25.71 16.92
C ALA A 246 7.13 26.51 17.84
N ASP A 247 6.63 27.65 18.34
CA ASP A 247 7.37 28.52 19.26
C ASP A 247 7.80 27.77 20.54
N ARG A 248 6.94 26.88 21.07
CA ARG A 248 7.22 26.10 22.29
C ARG A 248 8.39 25.12 22.09
N ILE A 249 8.44 24.45 20.95
CA ILE A 249 9.42 23.38 20.70
C ILE A 249 10.67 23.91 19.98
N GLY A 250 10.71 25.19 19.61
CA GLY A 250 11.83 25.80 18.89
C GLY A 250 11.78 25.65 17.37
N SER A 251 10.69 25.12 16.81
CA SER A 251 10.44 25.20 15.36
C SER A 251 9.85 26.55 14.99
N LYS A 252 9.73 26.86 13.69
CA LYS A 252 9.14 28.14 13.24
C LYS A 252 7.91 27.89 12.39
N TRP A 253 6.84 28.64 12.67
CA TRP A 253 5.65 28.76 11.85
C TRP A 253 5.31 30.24 11.67
N ARG A 254 5.31 30.70 10.41
CA ARG A 254 5.17 32.08 9.96
C ARG A 254 3.95 32.19 9.04
N PRO A 255 2.72 32.21 9.62
CA PRO A 255 1.49 32.26 8.82
C PRO A 255 1.40 33.50 7.92
N GLU A 256 2.10 34.59 8.27
CA GLU A 256 2.20 35.81 7.48
C GLU A 256 2.83 35.59 6.08
N ASN A 257 3.60 34.52 5.90
CA ASN A 257 4.25 34.18 4.64
C ASN A 257 3.40 33.22 3.78
N LEU A 258 2.21 32.81 4.24
CA LEU A 258 1.35 31.91 3.48
C LEU A 258 0.82 32.61 2.21
N PRO A 259 0.89 31.94 1.04
CA PRO A 259 0.19 32.41 -0.16
C PRO A 259 -1.31 32.57 0.10
N ASP A 260 -1.84 33.78 -0.13
CA ASP A 260 -3.25 34.13 0.09
C ASP A 260 -3.78 33.78 1.50
N GLY A 261 -2.89 33.68 2.50
CA GLY A 261 -3.22 33.29 3.88
C GLY A 261 -3.67 31.83 4.05
N LYS A 262 -3.41 30.96 3.07
CA LYS A 262 -3.86 29.56 3.05
C LYS A 262 -2.70 28.59 2.82
N MET A 263 -2.90 27.34 3.23
CA MET A 263 -1.95 26.26 2.94
C MET A 263 -1.89 26.03 1.42
N PRO A 264 -0.71 26.15 0.78
CA PRO A 264 -0.57 25.86 -0.64
C PRO A 264 -0.76 24.36 -0.87
N VAL A 265 -1.63 24.03 -1.82
CA VAL A 265 -1.91 22.66 -2.23
C VAL A 265 -1.81 22.54 -3.75
N ASP A 266 -1.40 21.37 -4.23
CA ASP A 266 -1.36 21.09 -5.65
C ASP A 266 -2.76 20.80 -6.23
N GLY A 267 -2.84 20.59 -7.55
CA GLY A 267 -4.11 20.30 -8.25
C GLY A 267 -4.81 19.00 -7.81
N TRP A 268 -4.16 18.19 -6.97
CA TRP A 268 -4.72 16.98 -6.36
C TRP A 268 -5.08 17.18 -4.88
N GLY A 269 -4.90 18.39 -4.34
CA GLY A 269 -5.22 18.74 -2.96
C GLY A 269 -4.12 18.37 -1.94
N TYR A 270 -2.91 18.02 -2.38
CA TYR A 270 -1.81 17.71 -1.48
C TYR A 270 -0.95 18.94 -1.16
N ILE A 271 -0.49 19.06 0.07
CA ILE A 271 0.35 20.19 0.53
C ILE A 271 1.60 20.34 -0.36
N ASP A 272 1.83 21.56 -0.85
CA ASP A 272 3.06 21.93 -1.54
C ASP A 272 4.14 22.37 -0.52
N TRP A 273 4.87 21.38 -0.02
CA TRP A 273 5.96 21.59 0.94
C TRP A 273 7.10 22.44 0.39
N LEU A 274 7.32 22.43 -0.93
CA LEU A 274 8.39 23.20 -1.56
C LEU A 274 8.02 24.68 -1.59
N GLU A 275 6.77 25.01 -1.88
CA GLU A 275 6.28 26.38 -1.82
C GLU A 275 6.33 26.92 -0.38
N LEU A 276 5.95 26.12 0.62
CA LEU A 276 6.08 26.49 2.02
C LEU A 276 7.54 26.78 2.43
N LYS A 277 8.50 25.93 2.04
CA LYS A 277 9.93 26.15 2.32
C LYS A 277 10.44 27.39 1.56
N LYS A 278 10.09 27.54 0.27
CA LYS A 278 10.48 28.68 -0.58
C LYS A 278 10.03 30.02 0.00
N ASN A 279 8.79 30.08 0.48
CA ASN A 279 8.23 31.29 1.08
C ASN A 279 8.61 31.43 2.56
N ASN A 280 9.43 30.53 3.10
CA ASN A 280 9.89 30.57 4.49
C ASN A 280 8.73 30.59 5.50
N VAL A 281 7.63 29.87 5.17
CA VAL A 281 6.43 29.76 6.02
C VAL A 281 6.73 28.94 7.27
N PHE A 282 7.66 28.00 7.20
CA PHE A 282 8.01 27.15 8.33
C PHE A 282 9.49 26.80 8.34
N THR A 283 10.00 26.48 9.52
CA THR A 283 11.35 25.94 9.73
C THR A 283 11.20 24.77 10.71
N PRO A 284 11.10 23.54 10.20
CA PRO A 284 11.00 22.35 11.05
C PRO A 284 12.34 22.08 11.76
N LEU A 285 12.27 21.36 12.87
CA LEU A 285 13.44 20.88 13.58
C LEU A 285 14.11 19.75 12.79
N ILE A 286 15.44 19.74 12.82
CA ILE A 286 16.28 18.75 12.15
C ILE A 286 16.73 17.62 13.09
N SER A 287 16.56 17.80 14.40
CA SER A 287 16.88 16.85 15.45
C SER A 287 16.06 17.14 16.71
N LEU A 288 15.98 16.16 17.62
CA LEU A 288 15.49 16.36 18.98
C LEU A 288 16.61 16.80 19.94
N ASP A 289 17.87 16.62 19.54
CA ASP A 289 19.06 16.94 20.30
C ASP A 289 19.82 18.10 19.62
N ASP A 290 20.45 18.98 20.40
CA ASP A 290 21.09 20.22 19.90
C ASP A 290 22.35 20.00 19.02
N ASN A 291 22.79 18.76 18.79
CA ASN A 291 24.13 18.41 18.29
C ASN A 291 24.16 17.72 16.91
N THR A 292 23.20 18.00 16.04
CA THR A 292 23.14 17.36 14.71
C THR A 292 23.66 18.29 13.63
N GLU A 293 24.71 17.85 12.94
CA GLU A 293 25.25 18.53 11.76
C GLU A 293 24.35 18.28 10.53
N GLU A 294 24.28 19.29 9.66
CA GLU A 294 23.44 19.28 8.47
C GLU A 294 24.17 18.57 7.32
N GLU A 295 23.80 17.33 7.04
CA GLU A 295 24.36 16.54 5.92
C GLU A 295 23.59 16.79 4.62
N THR A 296 23.67 18.01 4.07
CA THR A 296 23.07 18.32 2.76
C THR A 296 24.08 18.19 1.63
N ILE A 297 23.68 17.57 0.52
CA ILE A 297 24.50 17.45 -0.70
C ILE A 297 23.81 18.15 -1.88
N ASP A 298 24.56 18.96 -2.61
CA ASP A 298 24.07 19.77 -3.74
C ASP A 298 24.34 19.09 -5.09
N GLY A 299 23.94 17.82 -5.21
CA GLY A 299 24.14 17.00 -6.41
C GLY A 299 22.88 16.88 -7.26
N LYS A 300 22.98 17.14 -8.58
CA LYS A 300 21.86 16.95 -9.52
C LYS A 300 22.10 15.75 -10.44
N ILE A 301 21.03 15.01 -10.71
CA ILE A 301 21.04 13.89 -11.65
C ILE A 301 19.94 14.10 -12.69
N LEU A 302 20.31 14.15 -13.96
CA LEU A 302 19.39 14.17 -15.09
C LEU A 302 19.14 12.72 -15.55
N PHE A 303 17.96 12.21 -15.27
CA PHE A 303 17.47 10.93 -15.79
C PHE A 303 16.91 11.13 -17.19
N GLU A 304 17.56 10.52 -18.17
CA GLU A 304 17.05 10.50 -19.53
C GLU A 304 15.84 9.58 -19.62
N SER A 305 14.74 10.07 -20.19
CA SER A 305 13.58 9.22 -20.46
C SER A 305 13.90 8.25 -21.61
N SER A 306 13.45 7.00 -21.51
CA SER A 306 13.56 6.03 -22.62
C SER A 306 12.59 6.32 -23.77
N SER A 307 11.64 7.24 -23.58
CA SER A 307 10.70 7.68 -24.61
C SER A 307 11.14 9.00 -25.23
N ASP A 308 11.03 9.12 -26.54
CA ASP A 308 11.36 10.34 -27.29
C ASP A 308 10.36 11.48 -27.03
N TYR A 309 9.14 11.15 -26.62
CA TYR A 309 8.05 12.10 -26.43
C TYR A 309 7.91 12.62 -25.00
N VAL A 310 8.55 11.93 -24.04
CA VAL A 310 8.46 12.27 -22.62
C VAL A 310 9.75 12.97 -22.21
N ASN A 311 9.60 14.15 -21.62
CA ASN A 311 10.71 14.95 -21.07
C ASN A 311 11.61 14.15 -20.11
N ASN A 312 12.85 14.60 -19.96
CA ASN A 312 13.80 14.07 -18.98
C ASN A 312 13.40 14.50 -17.56
N VAL A 313 13.91 13.77 -16.57
CA VAL A 313 13.64 14.03 -15.14
C VAL A 313 14.89 14.59 -14.49
N LEU A 314 14.77 15.76 -13.85
CA LEU A 314 15.82 16.32 -13.01
C LEU A 314 15.59 15.92 -11.55
N PHE A 315 16.47 15.09 -11.03
CA PHE A 315 16.55 14.79 -9.60
C PHE A 315 17.55 15.73 -8.94
N ASP A 316 17.17 16.30 -7.80
CA ASP A 316 17.97 17.23 -7.03
C ASP A 316 18.16 16.68 -5.61
N HIS A 317 19.39 16.36 -5.23
CA HIS A 317 19.68 15.83 -3.90
C HIS A 317 19.39 16.85 -2.81
N ARG A 318 19.56 18.15 -3.04
CA ARG A 318 19.35 19.16 -2.01
C ARG A 318 17.89 19.13 -1.54
N VAL A 319 16.97 19.10 -2.49
CA VAL A 319 15.52 19.02 -2.20
C VAL A 319 15.15 17.80 -1.34
N HIS A 320 15.91 16.70 -1.44
CA HIS A 320 15.67 15.48 -0.67
C HIS A 320 16.46 15.46 0.64
N SER A 321 17.78 15.68 0.60
CA SER A 321 18.69 15.69 1.76
C SER A 321 18.36 16.79 2.77
N ASP A 322 17.66 17.85 2.35
CA ASP A 322 17.03 18.84 3.23
C ASP A 322 15.90 18.24 4.11
N TRP A 323 15.53 16.97 3.96
CA TRP A 323 14.44 16.35 4.73
C TRP A 323 14.80 14.97 5.28
N ILE A 324 15.60 14.20 4.55
CA ILE A 324 15.96 12.82 4.86
C ILE A 324 17.48 12.66 4.90
N THR A 325 17.94 11.56 5.48
CA THR A 325 19.35 11.16 5.54
C THR A 325 19.76 10.27 4.37
N CYS A 326 21.07 10.13 4.13
CA CYS A 326 21.60 9.31 3.03
C CYS A 326 21.14 7.84 3.10
N ASP A 327 21.10 7.26 4.30
CA ASP A 327 20.69 5.87 4.56
C ASP A 327 19.20 5.61 4.27
N THR A 328 18.38 6.67 4.21
CA THR A 328 16.97 6.56 3.82
C THR A 328 16.84 6.07 2.36
N CYS A 329 17.82 6.38 1.51
CA CYS A 329 17.82 6.00 0.10
C CYS A 329 18.89 4.95 -0.24
N HIS A 330 20.08 5.08 0.35
CA HIS A 330 21.24 4.29 -0.02
C HIS A 330 21.64 3.28 1.07
N PRO A 331 22.09 2.08 0.70
CA PRO A 331 22.11 1.51 -0.65
C PRO A 331 20.81 0.79 -1.04
N GLU A 332 19.83 0.70 -0.13
CA GLU A 332 18.68 -0.21 -0.27
C GLU A 332 17.75 0.15 -1.44
N ILE A 333 17.42 1.42 -1.59
CA ILE A 333 16.52 1.88 -2.67
C ILE A 333 17.31 2.22 -3.92
N PHE A 334 18.44 2.89 -3.75
CA PHE A 334 19.34 3.26 -4.84
C PHE A 334 20.75 2.81 -4.51
N VAL A 335 21.40 2.11 -5.45
CA VAL A 335 22.86 1.92 -5.38
C VAL A 335 23.54 3.28 -5.50
N PRO A 336 24.55 3.62 -4.67
CA PRO A 336 25.30 4.88 -4.72
C PRO A 336 26.30 4.89 -5.90
N GLU A 337 25.81 4.58 -7.10
CA GLU A 337 26.55 4.51 -8.35
C GLU A 337 25.69 5.11 -9.47
N LEU A 338 26.28 6.00 -10.28
CA LEU A 338 25.59 6.61 -11.41
C LEU A 338 25.17 5.53 -12.40
N SER A 339 23.89 5.51 -12.77
CA SER A 339 23.30 4.50 -13.65
C SER A 339 23.26 3.06 -13.10
N GLY A 340 23.57 2.83 -11.80
CA GLY A 340 23.47 1.49 -11.20
C GLY A 340 22.04 0.93 -11.08
N ASN A 341 21.01 1.77 -11.30
CA ASN A 341 19.61 1.42 -11.09
C ASN A 341 18.79 1.57 -12.38
N LYS A 342 18.00 0.55 -12.73
CA LYS A 342 17.11 0.56 -13.90
C LYS A 342 15.71 1.01 -13.50
N VAL A 343 15.53 2.32 -13.42
CA VAL A 343 14.27 2.94 -12.99
C VAL A 343 13.24 2.92 -14.12
N LYS A 344 12.05 2.36 -13.87
CA LYS A 344 10.91 2.39 -14.80
C LYS A 344 9.63 2.84 -14.09
N MET A 345 8.75 3.54 -14.82
CA MET A 345 7.48 4.04 -14.26
C MET A 345 6.56 2.94 -13.72
N ILE A 346 6.53 1.76 -14.35
CA ILE A 346 5.75 0.61 -13.84
C ILE A 346 6.28 0.10 -12.48
N GLU A 347 7.56 0.28 -12.22
CA GLU A 347 8.18 -0.13 -10.95
C GLU A 347 7.97 0.94 -9.89
N ILE A 348 7.98 2.22 -10.30
CA ILE A 348 7.57 3.36 -9.46
C ILE A 348 6.12 3.18 -8.99
N SER A 349 5.18 2.83 -9.88
CA SER A 349 3.79 2.60 -9.46
C SER A 349 3.61 1.39 -8.53
N GLN A 350 4.57 0.45 -8.54
CA GLN A 350 4.65 -0.68 -7.61
C GLN A 350 5.38 -0.35 -6.30
N GLY A 351 5.82 0.90 -6.13
CA GLY A 351 6.46 1.36 -4.90
C GLY A 351 7.98 1.19 -4.85
N ARG A 352 8.65 0.97 -5.98
CA ARG A 352 10.13 0.95 -6.09
C ARG A 352 10.67 2.32 -6.51
N TRP A 353 11.98 2.54 -6.29
CA TRP A 353 12.66 3.78 -6.68
C TRP A 353 11.97 5.03 -6.09
N CYS A 354 11.68 6.04 -6.92
CA CYS A 354 10.92 7.23 -6.52
C CYS A 354 9.56 6.89 -5.88
N GLY A 355 8.93 5.78 -6.31
CA GLY A 355 7.65 5.31 -5.78
C GLY A 355 7.72 4.74 -4.36
N HIS A 356 8.93 4.57 -3.83
CA HIS A 356 9.08 4.26 -2.41
C HIS A 356 8.45 5.36 -1.54
N CYS A 357 8.59 6.63 -1.96
CA CYS A 357 8.05 7.80 -1.26
C CYS A 357 6.91 8.52 -2.02
N HIS A 358 7.07 8.77 -3.33
CA HIS A 358 6.08 9.49 -4.14
C HIS A 358 4.81 8.67 -4.34
N GLY A 359 3.66 9.23 -3.95
CA GLY A 359 2.37 8.54 -3.89
C GLY A 359 2.06 7.86 -2.55
N LYS A 360 2.99 7.87 -1.59
CA LYS A 360 2.78 7.37 -0.22
C LYS A 360 2.92 8.48 0.83
N VAL A 361 4.07 9.16 0.84
CA VAL A 361 4.42 10.24 1.79
C VAL A 361 4.81 11.56 1.11
N SER A 362 5.04 11.51 -0.20
CA SER A 362 5.25 12.66 -1.07
C SER A 362 4.22 12.66 -2.22
N PHE A 363 4.16 13.73 -3.00
CA PHE A 363 3.16 13.94 -4.05
C PHE A 363 3.01 12.73 -5.00
N THR A 364 1.83 12.60 -5.57
CA THR A 364 1.49 11.48 -6.47
C THR A 364 2.29 11.50 -7.77
N PHE A 365 2.73 10.32 -8.23
CA PHE A 365 3.38 10.15 -9.53
C PHE A 365 2.44 10.42 -10.73
N ALA A 366 1.13 10.61 -10.50
CA ALA A 366 0.19 11.08 -11.53
C ALA A 366 0.47 12.51 -11.99
N ASN A 367 1.22 13.31 -11.23
CA ASN A 367 1.66 14.64 -11.63
C ASN A 367 2.97 14.57 -12.44
N CYS A 368 2.88 14.10 -13.69
CA CYS A 368 4.04 13.81 -14.53
C CYS A 368 5.03 14.99 -14.64
N LYS A 369 4.51 16.22 -14.76
CA LYS A 369 5.29 17.44 -15.00
C LYS A 369 6.16 17.86 -13.81
N ARG A 370 5.89 17.37 -12.61
CA ARG A 370 6.76 17.64 -11.44
C ARG A 370 8.12 16.96 -11.56
N CYS A 371 8.17 15.80 -12.20
CA CYS A 371 9.42 15.10 -12.44
C CYS A 371 9.93 15.36 -13.85
N HIS A 372 9.08 15.21 -14.87
CA HIS A 372 9.41 15.33 -16.29
C HIS A 372 9.44 16.80 -16.75
N SER A 373 10.39 17.55 -16.22
CA SER A 373 10.49 19.00 -16.37
C SER A 373 11.53 19.48 -17.39
N VAL A 374 12.50 18.63 -17.76
CA VAL A 374 13.63 19.02 -18.63
C VAL A 374 13.41 18.53 -20.04
N LYS A 375 13.53 19.40 -21.04
CA LYS A 375 13.30 19.01 -22.44
C LYS A 375 14.40 18.05 -22.92
N LYS A 376 14.07 17.27 -23.95
CA LYS A 376 15.07 16.42 -24.62
C LYS A 376 16.19 17.27 -25.21
N GLY A 377 17.43 16.86 -24.99
CA GLY A 377 18.64 17.56 -25.46
C GLY A 377 19.03 18.80 -24.66
N GLU A 378 18.25 19.20 -23.66
CA GLU A 378 18.59 20.29 -22.75
C GLU A 378 19.68 19.83 -21.77
N GLN A 379 20.81 20.54 -21.75
CA GLN A 379 21.88 20.31 -20.79
C GLN A 379 21.62 21.12 -19.52
N ILE A 380 21.73 20.47 -18.37
CA ILE A 380 21.63 21.11 -17.06
C ILE A 380 23.03 21.19 -16.47
N ASP A 381 23.49 22.41 -16.19
CA ASP A 381 24.80 22.64 -15.63
C ASP A 381 24.98 21.93 -14.28
N GLY A 382 26.14 21.30 -14.09
CA GLY A 382 26.47 20.50 -12.91
C GLY A 382 25.66 19.20 -12.71
N ALA A 383 24.74 18.84 -13.62
CA ALA A 383 23.96 17.61 -13.48
C ALA A 383 24.70 16.39 -14.07
N LEU A 384 24.80 15.32 -13.29
CA LEU A 384 25.24 14.01 -13.78
C LEU A 384 24.14 13.37 -14.62
N VAL A 385 24.49 12.66 -15.69
CA VAL A 385 23.49 12.06 -16.61
C VAL A 385 23.31 10.57 -16.31
N HIS A 386 22.08 10.17 -16.01
CA HIS A 386 21.64 8.78 -15.96
C HIS A 386 21.02 8.40 -17.31
N THR A 387 21.62 7.42 -17.99
CA THR A 387 21.12 6.92 -19.28
C THR A 387 20.43 5.56 -19.07
N PRO A 388 19.17 5.39 -19.54
CA PRO A 388 18.46 4.13 -19.44
C PRO A 388 19.23 2.95 -20.06
N GLY A 389 19.44 1.89 -19.28
CA GLY A 389 19.90 0.61 -19.80
C GLY A 389 21.41 0.43 -19.93
N LYS A 390 22.21 1.42 -19.52
CA LYS A 390 23.63 1.19 -19.19
C LYS A 390 23.77 0.60 -17.80
#